data_AF-A0A4U8YPC1-F1
#
_entry.id   AF-A0A4U8YPC1-F1
#
_cell.length_a   1.000
_cell.length_b   1.000
_cell.length_c   1.000
_cell.angle_alpha   90.00
_cell.angle_beta   90.00
_cell.angle_gamma   90.00
#
_symmetry.space_group_name_H-M   'P 1'
#
loop_
_entity.id
_entity.type
_entity.pdbx_description
1 polymer ?
#
loop_
_entity_poly.entity_id
_entity_poly.type
_entity_poly.pdbx_seq_one_letter_code
_entity_poly.pdbx_strand_id
1 'polypeptide(L)'
;MSRDLPIDSTYAMLGKAMDVSARRHNLITGNIANMDTVGYKAKDLDFQKTLEMEMTRGGGPLDRTHDKHLQGRPAGAFDAEMEEDAPVDLDREMSRLVENNIRYRSTVEMMMRKVATLRDAIGEGVK
;
A
#
# COMPACT_ATOMS: atom_id res chain seq x y z
N MET A 1 23.86 -1.46 -17.09
CA MET A 1 22.62 -0.71 -17.43
C MET A 1 21.50 -1.72 -17.56
N SER A 2 20.81 -2.01 -16.46
CA SER A 2 19.64 -2.90 -16.48
C SER A 2 18.49 -2.15 -17.17
N ARG A 3 17.93 -2.72 -18.23
CA ARG A 3 16.74 -2.17 -18.88
C ARG A 3 15.54 -2.53 -18.01
N ASP A 4 15.11 -1.63 -17.14
CA ASP A 4 13.84 -1.76 -16.44
C ASP A 4 12.72 -1.72 -17.48
N LEU A 5 12.17 -2.89 -17.81
CA LEU A 5 11.01 -2.96 -18.68
C LEU A 5 9.85 -2.26 -17.95
N PRO A 6 9.05 -1.39 -18.61
CA PRO A 6 7.93 -0.68 -17.98
C PRO A 6 6.87 -1.62 -17.35
N ILE A 7 6.92 -2.92 -17.68
CA ILE A 7 6.11 -3.97 -17.06
C ILE A 7 6.46 -4.17 -15.57
N ASP A 8 7.75 -4.15 -15.22
CA ASP A 8 8.22 -4.41 -13.85
C ASP A 8 7.79 -3.28 -12.89
N SER A 9 7.97 -2.03 -13.33
CA SER A 9 7.54 -0.83 -12.60
C SER A 9 6.03 -0.79 -12.34
N THR A 10 5.21 -1.16 -13.34
CA THR A 10 3.74 -1.20 -13.17
C THR A 10 3.31 -2.29 -12.20
N TYR A 11 3.94 -3.47 -12.26
CA TYR A 11 3.65 -4.58 -11.34
C TYR A 11 4.01 -4.19 -9.90
N ALA A 12 5.20 -3.61 -9.69
CA ALA A 12 5.64 -3.12 -8.40
C ALA A 12 4.69 -2.04 -7.84
N MET A 13 4.27 -1.07 -8.67
CA MET A 13 3.30 -0.04 -8.29
C MET A 13 1.96 -0.62 -7.86
N LEU A 14 1.41 -1.58 -8.64
CA LEU A 14 0.14 -2.23 -8.30
C LEU A 14 0.24 -3.02 -6.99
N GLY A 15 1.37 -3.71 -6.77
CA GLY A 15 1.65 -4.37 -5.49
C GLY A 15 1.67 -3.40 -4.31
N LYS A 16 2.37 -2.26 -4.45
CA LYS A 16 2.38 -1.21 -3.43
C LYS A 16 1.00 -0.61 -3.18
N ALA A 17 0.22 -0.36 -4.23
CA ALA A 17 -1.16 0.12 -4.10
C ALA A 17 -2.04 -0.86 -3.31
N MET A 18 -1.88 -2.17 -3.52
CA MET A 18 -2.56 -3.20 -2.72
C MET A 18 -2.14 -3.14 -1.25
N ASP A 19 -0.83 -3.01 -0.96
CA ASP A 19 -0.31 -2.88 0.41
C ASP A 19 -0.88 -1.65 1.12
N VAL A 20 -0.93 -0.50 0.43
CA VAL A 20 -1.51 0.74 0.96
C VAL A 20 -3.00 0.57 1.27
N SER A 21 -3.75 -0.04 0.36
CA SER A 21 -5.18 -0.31 0.59
C SER A 21 -5.41 -1.30 1.74
N ALA A 22 -4.59 -2.34 1.86
CA ALA A 22 -4.68 -3.29 2.97
C ALA A 22 -4.41 -2.61 4.32
N ARG A 23 -3.44 -1.69 4.37
CA ARG A 23 -3.15 -0.88 5.57
C ARG A 23 -4.30 0.05 5.93
N ARG A 24 -4.86 0.76 4.94
CA ARG A 24 -6.00 1.64 5.16
C ARG A 24 -7.20 0.87 5.70
N HIS A 25 -7.42 -0.37 5.22
CA HIS A 25 -8.46 -1.26 5.76
C HIS A 25 -8.25 -1.50 7.25
N ASN A 26 -7.02 -1.85 7.67
CA ASN A 26 -6.72 -2.09 9.08
C ASN A 26 -6.93 -0.83 9.94
N LEU A 27 -6.64 0.37 9.42
CA LEU A 27 -6.91 1.62 10.13
C LEU A 27 -8.40 1.85 10.33
N ILE A 28 -9.20 1.70 9.27
CA ILE A 28 -10.65 1.88 9.33
C ILE A 28 -11.28 0.86 10.31
N THR A 29 -10.88 -0.42 10.22
CA THR A 29 -11.35 -1.45 11.17
C THR A 29 -10.90 -1.15 12.59
N GLY A 30 -9.69 -0.63 12.77
CA GLY A 30 -9.18 -0.18 14.07
C GLY A 30 -9.99 0.99 14.62
N ASN A 31 -10.39 1.95 13.80
CA ASN A 31 -11.26 3.07 14.21
C ASN A 31 -12.62 2.56 14.65
N ILE A 32 -13.26 1.69 13.86
CA ILE A 32 -14.55 1.07 14.21
C ILE A 32 -14.45 0.32 15.53
N ALA A 33 -13.39 -0.48 15.73
CA ALA A 33 -13.19 -1.25 16.96
C ALA A 33 -12.98 -0.38 18.20
N ASN A 34 -12.39 0.81 18.06
CA ASN A 34 -12.09 1.72 19.16
C ASN A 34 -13.09 2.89 19.26
N MET A 35 -14.20 2.87 18.53
CA MET A 35 -15.12 4.01 18.45
C MET A 35 -15.73 4.40 19.80
N ASP A 36 -15.98 3.42 20.67
CA ASP A 36 -16.52 3.62 22.02
C ASP A 36 -15.43 3.92 23.06
N THR A 37 -14.16 4.07 22.64
CA THR A 37 -13.04 4.35 23.54
C THR A 37 -12.95 5.85 23.82
N VAL A 38 -13.03 6.23 25.10
CA VAL A 38 -12.96 7.64 25.53
C VAL A 38 -11.66 8.28 25.07
N GLY A 39 -11.78 9.39 24.34
CA GLY A 39 -10.63 10.17 23.84
C GLY A 39 -9.94 9.59 22.61
N TYR A 40 -10.46 8.50 22.03
CA TYR A 40 -9.94 7.96 20.77
C TYR A 40 -10.29 8.86 19.58
N LYS A 41 -9.33 9.03 18.67
CA LYS A 41 -9.47 9.81 17.43
C LYS A 41 -9.29 8.90 16.24
N ALA A 42 -10.09 9.12 15.21
CA ALA A 42 -9.96 8.34 13.98
C ALA A 42 -8.60 8.62 13.32
N LYS A 43 -7.98 7.56 12.81
CA LYS A 43 -6.73 7.62 12.07
C LYS A 43 -7.00 7.22 10.63
N ASP A 44 -6.51 8.00 9.67
CA ASP A 44 -6.56 7.65 8.25
C ASP A 44 -5.19 7.86 7.60
N LEU A 45 -5.06 7.35 6.37
CA LEU A 45 -3.91 7.58 5.52
C LEU A 45 -4.34 8.20 4.19
N ASP A 46 -3.56 9.17 3.71
CA ASP A 46 -3.71 9.70 2.36
C ASP A 46 -3.14 8.67 1.37
N PHE A 47 -4.02 8.03 0.61
CA PHE A 47 -3.65 6.96 -0.30
C PHE A 47 -2.63 7.42 -1.35
N GLN A 48 -2.85 8.60 -1.95
CA GLN A 48 -2.03 9.07 -3.05
C GLN A 48 -0.64 9.45 -2.54
N LYS A 49 -0.56 10.22 -1.45
CA LYS A 49 0.72 10.59 -0.84
C LYS A 49 1.48 9.36 -0.36
N THR A 50 0.79 8.41 0.27
CA THR A 50 1.43 7.16 0.74
C THR A 50 1.96 6.34 -0.42
N LEU A 51 1.18 6.19 -1.50
CA LEU A 51 1.62 5.44 -2.67
C LEU A 51 2.82 6.11 -3.36
N GLU A 52 2.79 7.43 -3.51
CA GLU A 52 3.91 8.20 -4.07
C GLU A 52 5.16 8.06 -3.21
N MET A 53 5.02 8.12 -1.89
CA MET A 53 6.11 7.87 -0.95
C MET A 53 6.66 6.45 -1.07
N GLU A 54 5.80 5.44 -1.20
CA GLU A 54 6.21 4.03 -1.37
C GLU A 54 6.87 3.75 -2.72
N MET A 55 6.53 4.53 -3.75
CA MET A 55 7.19 4.46 -5.07
C MET A 55 8.54 5.17 -5.08
N THR A 56 8.70 6.26 -4.32
CA THR A 56 9.92 7.07 -4.28
C THR A 56 10.91 6.59 -3.23
N ARG A 57 10.45 5.97 -2.13
CA ARG A 57 11.29 5.27 -1.15
C ARG A 57 11.81 3.96 -1.75
N GLY A 58 12.78 4.07 -2.65
CA GLY A 58 13.74 3.00 -2.88
C GLY A 58 14.43 2.73 -1.55
N GLY A 59 14.34 1.51 -1.02
CA GLY A 59 14.84 1.15 0.30
C GLY A 59 16.32 1.50 0.46
N GLY A 60 16.60 2.67 1.01
CA GLY A 60 17.95 3.10 1.35
C GLY A 60 18.51 2.18 2.43
N PRO A 61 19.83 1.92 2.42
CA PRO A 61 20.45 1.11 3.44
C PRO A 61 20.20 1.74 4.82
N LEU A 62 19.64 0.97 5.75
CA LEU A 62 19.59 1.38 7.14
C LEU A 62 21.03 1.49 7.68
N ASP A 63 21.28 2.56 8.44
CA ASP A 63 22.61 2.81 8.99
C ASP A 63 22.96 1.73 10.00
N ARG A 64 24.15 1.13 9.86
CA ARG A 64 24.57 0.00 10.71
C ARG A 64 25.36 0.56 11.88
N THR A 65 24.85 0.35 13.09
CA THR A 65 25.58 0.74 14.31
C THR A 65 26.77 -0.16 14.64
N HIS A 66 26.87 -1.34 14.02
CA HIS A 66 28.02 -2.25 14.13
C HIS A 66 28.16 -3.10 12.88
N ASP A 67 29.40 -3.42 12.48
CA ASP A 67 29.74 -4.27 11.33
C ASP A 67 29.09 -5.67 11.29
N LYS A 68 28.70 -6.23 12.46
CA LYS A 68 28.03 -7.53 12.56
C LYS A 68 26.51 -7.44 12.44
N HIS A 69 25.95 -6.23 12.40
CA HIS A 69 24.51 -6.07 12.19
C HIS A 69 24.15 -6.45 10.75
N LEU A 70 23.09 -7.24 10.62
CA LEU A 70 22.48 -7.53 9.33
C LEU A 70 22.06 -6.19 8.70
N GLN A 71 22.25 -6.06 7.39
CA GLN A 71 21.70 -4.90 6.69
C GLN A 71 20.19 -4.95 6.87
N GLY A 72 19.67 -4.04 7.68
CA GLY A 72 18.23 -3.89 7.77
C GLY A 72 17.74 -3.50 6.39
N ARG A 73 16.95 -4.37 5.76
CA ARG A 73 16.01 -3.89 4.76
C ARG A 73 15.08 -2.97 5.54
N PRO A 74 14.87 -1.71 5.14
CA PRO A 74 13.89 -0.88 5.82
C PRO A 74 12.60 -1.69 5.87
N ALA A 75 12.25 -2.17 7.07
CA ALA A 75 10.88 -2.53 7.34
C ALA A 75 10.16 -1.23 7.03
N GLY A 76 9.30 -1.23 6.01
CA GLY A 76 8.59 -0.05 5.60
C GLY A 76 7.92 0.53 6.84
N ALA A 77 8.60 1.48 7.48
CA ALA A 77 7.97 2.43 8.34
C ALA A 77 7.22 3.25 7.30
N PHE A 78 5.96 2.88 7.09
CA PHE A 78 5.01 3.69 6.35
C PHE A 78 4.86 4.92 7.23
N ASP A 79 5.80 5.84 7.06
CA ASP A 79 5.86 7.15 7.70
C ASP A 79 4.89 8.08 6.97
N ALA A 80 3.79 7.50 6.48
CA ALA A 80 2.65 8.25 6.04
C ALA A 80 2.17 8.97 7.29
N GLU A 81 2.19 10.30 7.22
CA GLU A 81 1.55 11.14 8.20
C GLU A 81 0.13 10.60 8.41
N MET A 82 -0.09 9.96 9.56
CA MET A 82 -1.41 9.54 9.96
C MET A 82 -2.19 10.81 10.26
N GLU A 83 -3.25 11.03 9.51
CA GLU A 83 -4.14 12.13 9.77
C GLU A 83 -5.01 11.73 10.96
N GLU A 84 -4.78 12.34 12.12
CA GLU A 84 -5.68 12.25 13.26
C GLU A 84 -6.87 13.18 13.03
N ASP A 85 -8.04 12.60 12.90
CA ASP A 85 -9.30 13.29 12.61
C ASP A 85 -10.11 13.52 13.90
N ALA A 86 -11.34 13.97 13.72
CA ALA A 86 -12.39 14.09 14.73
C ALA A 86 -12.70 12.74 15.44
N PRO A 87 -13.58 12.75 16.46
CA PRO A 87 -14.13 11.52 17.03
C PRO A 87 -14.68 10.58 15.94
N VAL A 88 -14.58 9.28 16.19
CA VAL A 88 -14.97 8.26 15.20
C VAL A 88 -16.49 8.34 14.94
N ASP A 89 -16.86 8.36 13.65
CA ASP A 89 -18.24 8.28 13.18
C ASP A 89 -18.41 7.00 12.35
N LEU A 90 -19.36 6.13 12.75
CA LEU A 90 -19.58 4.83 12.11
C LEU A 90 -19.90 4.96 10.62
N ASP A 91 -20.81 5.87 10.27
CA ASP A 91 -21.30 6.00 8.89
C ASP A 91 -20.18 6.50 7.97
N ARG A 92 -19.32 7.39 8.50
CA ARG A 92 -18.11 7.86 7.81
C ARG A 92 -17.09 6.75 7.64
N GLU A 93 -16.80 5.96 8.67
CA GLU A 93 -15.86 4.85 8.60
C GLU A 93 -16.36 3.75 7.64
N MET A 94 -17.65 3.45 7.63
CA MET A 94 -18.23 2.49 6.68
C MET A 94 -18.15 2.99 5.24
N SER A 95 -18.36 4.28 5.01
CA SER A 95 -18.19 4.90 3.68
C SER A 95 -16.74 4.80 3.21
N ARG A 96 -15.77 5.11 4.09
CA ARG A 96 -14.32 4.95 3.84
C ARG A 96 -13.96 3.49 3.56
N LEU A 97 -14.56 2.55 4.28
CA LEU A 97 -14.34 1.12 4.11
C LEU A 97 -14.78 0.64 2.72
N VAL A 98 -15.97 1.08 2.28
CA VAL A 98 -16.48 0.76 0.93
C VAL A 98 -15.58 1.36 -0.15
N GLU A 99 -15.19 2.64 -0.02
CA GLU A 99 -14.25 3.28 -0.94
C GLU A 99 -12.95 2.50 -1.06
N ASN A 100 -12.36 2.12 0.08
CA ASN A 100 -11.11 1.37 0.10
C ASN A 100 -11.25 -0.03 -0.49
N ASN A 101 -12.39 -0.71 -0.28
CA ASN A 101 -12.68 -2.00 -0.90
C ASN A 101 -12.79 -1.89 -2.43
N ILE A 102 -13.46 -0.86 -2.94
CA ILE A 102 -13.55 -0.61 -4.39
C ILE A 102 -12.16 -0.38 -4.97
N ARG A 103 -11.33 0.42 -4.28
CA ARG A 103 -9.95 0.68 -4.69
C ARG A 103 -9.12 -0.60 -4.73
N TYR A 104 -9.12 -1.37 -3.64
CA TYR A 104 -8.38 -2.64 -3.55
C TYR A 104 -8.79 -3.62 -4.66
N ARG A 105 -10.11 -3.84 -4.85
CA ARG A 105 -10.62 -4.71 -5.91
C ARG A 105 -10.17 -4.25 -7.29
N SER A 106 -10.25 -2.95 -7.58
CA SER A 106 -9.83 -2.39 -8.87
C SER A 106 -8.34 -2.61 -9.11
N THR A 107 -7.49 -2.44 -8.08
CA THR A 107 -6.04 -2.71 -8.17
C THR A 107 -5.77 -4.19 -8.43
N VAL A 108 -6.49 -5.10 -7.76
CA VAL A 108 -6.37 -6.55 -8.02
C VAL A 108 -6.75 -6.89 -9.46
N GLU A 109 -7.85 -6.33 -9.97
CA GLU A 109 -8.27 -6.56 -11.35
C GLU A 109 -7.23 -6.04 -12.36
N MET A 110 -6.63 -4.88 -12.12
CA MET A 110 -5.52 -4.35 -12.93
C MET A 110 -4.30 -5.28 -12.89
N MET A 111 -3.95 -5.80 -11.72
CA MET A 111 -2.87 -6.76 -11.54
C MET A 111 -3.12 -8.05 -12.34
N MET A 112 -4.34 -8.58 -12.26
CA MET A 112 -4.73 -9.79 -13.00
C MET A 112 -4.67 -9.57 -14.52
N ARG A 113 -5.14 -8.41 -15.02
CA ARG A 113 -4.99 -8.03 -16.43
C ARG A 113 -3.52 -7.98 -16.84
N LYS A 114 -2.64 -7.45 -15.99
CA LYS A 114 -1.21 -7.38 -16.28
C LYS A 114 -0.57 -8.77 -16.38
N VAL A 115 -0.92 -9.68 -15.48
CA VAL A 115 -0.46 -11.07 -15.51
C VAL A 115 -0.98 -11.79 -16.76
N ALA A 116 -2.22 -11.53 -17.17
CA ALA A 116 -2.77 -12.08 -18.42
C ALA A 116 -1.95 -11.62 -19.63
N THR A 117 -1.67 -10.31 -19.77
CA THR A 117 -0.82 -9.80 -20.86
C THR A 117 0.58 -10.42 -20.87
N LEU A 118 1.17 -10.66 -19.69
CA LEU A 118 2.46 -11.34 -19.60
C LEU A 118 2.39 -12.80 -20.07
N ARG A 119 1.31 -13.50 -19.70
CA ARG A 119 1.08 -14.88 -20.16
C ARG A 119 0.91 -14.94 -21.67
N ASP A 120 0.15 -14.01 -22.25
CA ASP A 120 -0.07 -13.94 -23.69
C ASP A 120 1.25 -13.69 -24.43
N ALA A 121 2.05 -12.71 -23.96
CA ALA A 121 3.35 -12.39 -24.55
C ALA A 121 4.37 -13.55 -24.50
N ILE A 122 4.36 -14.35 -23.42
CA ILE A 122 5.21 -15.55 -23.31
C ILE A 122 4.67 -16.67 -24.20
N GLY A 123 3.34 -16.83 -24.28
CA GLY A 123 2.69 -17.86 -25.08
C GLY A 123 2.86 -17.69 -26.58
N GLU A 124 2.92 -16.45 -27.07
CA GLU A 124 3.16 -16.15 -28.49
C GLU A 124 4.63 -16.37 -28.92
N GLY A 125 5.58 -16.40 -27.99
CA GLY A 125 7.01 -16.63 -28.28
C GLY A 125 7.40 -18.10 -28.53
N VAL A 126 6.46 -19.04 -28.46
CA VAL A 126 6.69 -20.50 -28.63
C VAL A 126 6.18 -21.01 -29.99
N LYS A 127 5.95 -20.13 -30.97
CA LYS A 127 5.65 -20.51 -32.36
C LYS A 127 6.71 -20.06 -33.34
#